data_AF-A0A8S3CR49-F1
#
_entry.id   AF-A0A8S3CR49-F1
#
_cell.length_a   1.000
_cell.length_b   1.000
_cell.length_c   1.000
_cell.angle_alpha   90.00
_cell.angle_beta   90.00
_cell.angle_gamma   90.00
#
_symmetry.space_group_name_H-M   'P 1'
#
loop_
_entity.id
_entity.type
_entity.pdbx_description
1 polymer ?
#
loop_
_entity_poly.entity_id
_entity_poly.type
_entity_poly.pdbx_seq_one_letter_code
_entity_poly.pdbx_strand_id
1 'polypeptide(L)'
;VFKESESLTDKSILARHRRPPKRCQSSSDSVEFSSFEEFYRQQYMESLEIAKFILYAANNSLDDSNDYFQSIMDFCYGDIDVEKLKVKALMIVDLFQSAIKTNQMNIKQIAKISTVCEIFNSCEVGKEMFKGYHKLIKLYLTIPVTTATAERTFSTLNRLKTAIRSTMTQSRLKHCLLPHIYKEKLDKIDPRQIVSKFISSNEKRQHFFGLIL
;
A
#
# COMPACT_ATOMS: atom_id res chain seq x y z
N VAL A 1 22.81 35.62 -62.12
CA VAL A 1 21.52 35.23 -61.50
C VAL A 1 21.64 34.04 -60.55
N PHE A 2 22.60 33.11 -60.71
CA PHE A 2 22.75 31.96 -59.77
C PHE A 2 23.72 32.15 -58.59
N LYS A 3 24.33 33.33 -58.41
CA LYS A 3 25.29 33.58 -57.31
C LYS A 3 24.69 34.28 -56.08
N GLU A 4 23.43 34.69 -56.13
CA GLU A 4 22.78 35.43 -55.04
C GLU A 4 21.81 34.58 -54.20
N SER A 5 21.59 33.31 -54.53
CA SER A 5 20.67 32.44 -53.79
C SER A 5 21.30 31.63 -52.65
N GLU A 6 22.62 31.66 -52.47
CA GLU A 6 23.30 30.90 -51.40
C GLU A 6 23.29 31.60 -50.03
N SER A 7 22.82 32.85 -49.94
CA SER A 7 22.88 33.64 -48.70
C SER A 7 21.61 33.59 -47.83
N LEU A 8 20.56 32.86 -48.24
CA LEU A 8 19.24 32.86 -47.58
C LEU A 8 18.90 31.58 -46.80
N THR A 9 19.83 30.65 -46.64
CA THR A 9 19.62 29.48 -45.77
C THR A 9 20.54 29.55 -44.56
N ASP A 10 19.98 29.87 -43.39
CA ASP A 10 20.64 29.63 -42.12
C ASP A 10 21.13 28.18 -42.07
N LYS A 11 22.42 27.98 -41.76
CA LYS A 11 23.02 26.65 -41.62
C LYS A 11 22.17 25.83 -40.65
N SER A 12 21.71 24.66 -41.07
CA SER A 12 20.90 23.76 -40.24
C SER A 12 21.61 23.49 -38.91
N ILE A 13 21.08 24.04 -37.82
CA ILE A 13 21.62 23.84 -36.48
C ILE A 13 21.30 22.41 -36.07
N LEU A 14 22.34 21.61 -35.75
CA LEU A 14 22.16 20.26 -35.22
C LEU A 14 21.22 20.28 -34.02
N ALA A 15 20.33 19.30 -33.92
CA ALA A 15 19.40 19.15 -32.79
C ALA A 15 20.18 19.25 -31.47
N ARG A 16 19.74 20.15 -30.58
CA ARG A 16 20.39 20.44 -29.30
C ARG A 16 20.73 19.13 -28.58
N HIS A 17 22.02 18.83 -28.42
CA HIS A 17 22.48 17.63 -27.72
C HIS A 17 21.96 17.69 -26.28
N ARG A 18 20.95 16.86 -25.96
CA ARG A 18 20.41 16.83 -24.60
C ARG A 18 21.48 16.21 -23.71
N ARG A 19 21.87 16.94 -22.67
CA ARG A 19 22.70 16.35 -21.61
C ARG A 19 21.91 15.20 -20.98
N PRO A 20 22.55 14.06 -20.68
CA PRO A 20 21.89 13.02 -19.92
C PRO A 20 21.32 13.63 -18.62
N PRO A 21 20.14 13.20 -18.17
CA PRO A 21 19.53 13.66 -16.93
C PRO A 21 20.56 13.66 -15.80
N LYS A 22 20.77 14.81 -15.14
CA LYS A 22 21.51 14.82 -13.88
C LYS A 22 20.72 13.94 -12.91
N ARG A 23 21.24 12.78 -12.52
CA ARG A 23 20.66 11.92 -11.49
C ARG A 23 20.63 12.76 -10.21
N CYS A 24 19.50 13.39 -9.91
CA CYS A 24 19.27 13.97 -8.59
C CYS A 24 19.03 12.80 -7.63
N GLN A 25 20.12 12.16 -7.20
CA GLN A 25 20.10 11.37 -5.99
C GLN A 25 20.21 12.37 -4.83
N SER A 26 19.07 12.93 -4.42
CA SER A 26 18.93 13.26 -3.01
C SER A 26 18.89 11.92 -2.30
N SER A 27 19.96 11.62 -1.57
CA SER A 27 20.10 10.52 -0.62
C SER A 27 18.86 10.43 0.25
N SER A 28 17.92 9.62 -0.20
CA SER A 28 17.06 8.86 0.70
C SER A 28 17.77 7.53 0.72
N ASP A 29 18.22 7.08 1.88
CA ASP A 29 18.86 5.79 2.05
C ASP A 29 17.93 4.74 1.42
N SER A 30 18.29 4.33 0.21
CA SER A 30 17.60 3.25 -0.45
C SER A 30 18.04 2.02 0.31
N VAL A 31 17.15 1.45 1.11
CA VAL A 31 17.25 0.04 1.46
C VAL A 31 17.35 -0.69 0.12
N GLU A 32 18.57 -1.09 -0.23
CA GLU A 32 18.85 -1.84 -1.46
C GLU A 32 18.36 -3.26 -1.21
N PHE A 33 17.07 -3.50 -1.43
CA PHE A 33 16.59 -4.86 -1.66
C PHE A 33 17.30 -5.38 -2.92
N SER A 34 17.96 -6.54 -2.85
CA SER A 34 18.81 -7.03 -3.94
C SER A 34 18.01 -7.28 -5.25
N SER A 35 16.69 -7.46 -5.12
CA SER A 35 15.71 -7.43 -6.22
C SER A 35 14.32 -6.99 -5.72
N PHE A 36 13.53 -6.30 -6.57
CA PHE A 36 12.11 -6.02 -6.28
C PHE A 36 11.31 -7.31 -5.99
N GLU A 37 11.73 -8.44 -6.57
CA GLU A 37 11.14 -9.75 -6.30
C GLU A 37 11.34 -10.18 -4.84
N GLU A 38 12.51 -9.92 -4.26
CA GLU A 38 12.80 -10.27 -2.87
C GLU A 38 11.98 -9.44 -1.89
N PHE A 39 11.76 -8.16 -2.20
CA PHE A 39 10.89 -7.30 -1.39
C PHE A 39 9.46 -7.86 -1.31
N TYR A 40 8.86 -8.20 -2.45
CA TYR A 40 7.52 -8.78 -2.48
C TYR A 40 7.49 -10.18 -1.87
N ARG A 41 8.55 -10.97 -2.06
CA ARG A 41 8.69 -12.28 -1.42
C ARG A 41 8.72 -12.16 0.10
N GLN A 42 9.48 -11.21 0.64
CA GLN A 42 9.55 -10.96 2.08
C GLN A 42 8.18 -10.56 2.64
N GLN A 43 7.53 -9.59 2.00
CA GLN A 43 6.19 -9.13 2.42
C GLN A 43 5.14 -10.26 2.36
N TYR A 44 5.24 -11.14 1.35
CA TYR A 44 4.39 -12.32 1.25
C TYR A 44 4.65 -13.31 2.40
N MET A 45 5.92 -13.59 2.73
CA MET A 45 6.28 -14.48 3.84
C MET A 45 5.77 -13.95 5.17
N GLU A 46 5.93 -12.65 5.43
CA GLU A 46 5.38 -11.99 6.63
C GLU A 46 3.86 -12.17 6.74
N SER A 47 3.13 -11.99 5.63
CA SER A 47 1.68 -12.21 5.62
C SER A 47 1.29 -13.68 5.90
N LEU A 48 2.12 -14.63 5.46
CA LEU A 48 1.90 -16.06 5.64
C LEU A 48 2.16 -16.48 7.09
N GLU A 49 3.17 -15.90 7.74
CA GLU A 49 3.42 -16.09 9.17
C GLU A 49 2.24 -15.62 10.03
N ILE A 50 1.59 -14.51 9.68
CA ILE A 50 0.36 -14.05 10.35
C ILE A 50 -0.78 -15.07 10.18
N ALA A 51 -0.95 -15.61 8.97
CA ALA A 51 -1.98 -16.63 8.70
C ALA A 51 -1.74 -17.90 9.53
N LYS A 52 -0.48 -18.36 9.58
CA LYS A 52 -0.07 -19.51 10.41
C LYS A 52 -0.35 -19.25 11.88
N PHE A 53 -0.02 -18.06 12.39
CA PHE A 53 -0.30 -17.68 13.76
C PHE A 53 -1.80 -17.74 14.08
N ILE A 54 -2.66 -17.18 13.21
CA ILE A 54 -4.12 -17.21 13.40
C ILE A 54 -4.64 -18.65 13.45
N LEU A 55 -4.16 -19.53 12.56
CA LEU A 55 -4.57 -20.94 12.52
C LEU A 55 -4.01 -21.74 13.70
N TYR A 56 -2.78 -21.43 14.14
CA TYR A 56 -2.18 -22.06 15.31
C TYR A 56 -2.92 -21.67 16.58
N ALA A 57 -3.18 -20.37 16.77
CA ALA A 57 -3.97 -19.84 17.89
C ALA A 57 -5.38 -20.43 17.97
N ALA A 58 -5.96 -20.80 16.83
CA ALA A 58 -7.30 -21.37 16.78
C ALA A 58 -7.35 -22.85 17.19
N ASN A 59 -6.23 -23.58 17.08
CA ASN A 59 -6.19 -25.03 17.31
C ASN A 59 -5.46 -25.43 18.60
N ASN A 60 -4.41 -24.70 18.98
CA ASN A 60 -3.54 -25.03 20.10
C ASN A 60 -3.45 -23.86 21.09
N SER A 61 -3.24 -24.17 22.37
CA SER A 61 -2.80 -23.15 23.35
C SER A 61 -1.41 -22.68 22.97
N LEU A 62 -1.23 -21.37 22.83
CA LEU A 62 0.09 -20.78 22.56
C LEU A 62 0.95 -20.83 23.83
N ASP A 63 2.08 -21.52 23.78
CA ASP A 63 3.14 -21.41 24.79
C ASP A 63 3.97 -20.12 24.58
N ASP A 64 4.56 -19.60 25.67
CA ASP A 64 5.31 -18.33 25.75
C ASP A 64 6.54 -18.23 24.80
N SER A 65 6.97 -19.34 24.23
CA SER A 65 8.20 -19.51 23.44
C SER A 65 8.05 -19.29 21.92
N ASN A 66 7.00 -18.62 21.48
CA ASN A 66 6.65 -18.54 20.06
C ASN A 66 7.27 -17.34 19.32
N ASP A 67 8.20 -17.62 18.40
CA ASP A 67 8.83 -16.66 17.45
C ASP A 67 7.81 -15.83 16.63
N TYR A 68 6.57 -16.30 16.50
CA TYR A 68 5.47 -15.59 15.84
C TYR A 68 5.17 -14.22 16.47
N PHE A 69 5.34 -14.06 17.78
CA PHE A 69 5.04 -12.79 18.44
C PHE A 69 6.04 -11.69 18.09
N GLN A 70 7.31 -12.03 17.87
CA GLN A 70 8.30 -11.06 17.38
C GLN A 70 7.99 -10.65 15.94
N SER A 71 7.65 -11.62 15.09
CA SER A 71 7.23 -11.33 13.70
C SER A 71 5.98 -10.44 13.64
N ILE A 72 5.03 -10.62 14.57
CA ILE A 72 3.84 -9.76 14.68
C ILE A 72 4.19 -8.37 15.24
N MET A 73 5.12 -8.27 16.19
CA MET A 73 5.62 -6.98 16.69
C MET A 73 6.29 -6.16 15.59
N ASP A 74 7.13 -6.80 14.78
CA ASP A 74 7.82 -6.18 13.65
C ASP A 74 6.85 -5.83 12.52
N PHE A 75 5.80 -6.61 12.28
CA PHE A 75 4.86 -6.29 11.21
C PHE A 75 3.80 -5.27 11.63
N CYS A 76 3.27 -5.38 12.85
CA CYS A 76 2.11 -4.60 13.31
C CYS A 76 2.50 -3.37 14.15
N TYR A 77 3.74 -2.88 14.08
CA TYR A 77 4.31 -1.77 14.87
C TYR A 77 3.25 -0.85 15.55
N GLY A 78 2.96 -1.11 16.83
CA GLY A 78 2.08 -0.28 17.67
C GLY A 78 0.57 -0.39 17.42
N ASP A 79 0.12 -1.08 16.37
CA ASP A 79 -1.29 -1.29 16.08
C ASP A 79 -1.93 -2.37 16.97
N ILE A 80 -1.13 -3.26 17.54
CA ILE A 80 -1.56 -4.39 18.35
C ILE A 80 -0.71 -4.47 19.62
N ASP A 81 -1.38 -4.52 20.77
CA ASP A 81 -0.77 -4.80 22.06
C ASP A 81 -0.54 -6.32 22.17
N VAL A 82 0.72 -6.73 21.98
CA VAL A 82 1.11 -8.13 21.90
C VAL A 82 1.04 -8.84 23.25
N GLU A 83 1.27 -8.13 24.35
CA GLU A 83 1.11 -8.72 25.69
C GLU A 83 -0.36 -9.03 25.98
N LYS A 84 -1.26 -8.11 25.63
CA LYS A 84 -2.71 -8.35 25.72
C LYS A 84 -3.20 -9.43 24.75
N LEU A 85 -2.54 -9.59 23.61
CA LEU A 85 -2.82 -10.64 22.64
C LEU A 85 -2.43 -12.02 23.21
N LYS A 86 -1.23 -12.15 23.79
CA LYS A 86 -0.74 -13.38 24.44
C LYS A 86 -1.69 -13.88 25.52
N VAL A 87 -2.08 -13.02 26.46
CA VAL A 87 -2.99 -13.42 27.54
C VAL A 87 -4.34 -13.91 27.00
N LYS A 88 -4.85 -13.25 25.96
CA LYS A 88 -6.11 -13.63 25.30
C LYS A 88 -5.98 -14.85 24.39
N ALA A 89 -4.77 -15.20 23.97
CA ALA A 89 -4.50 -16.39 23.16
C ALA A 89 -4.93 -17.67 23.85
N LEU A 90 -4.69 -17.76 25.15
CA LEU A 90 -5.06 -18.93 25.95
C LEU A 90 -6.58 -19.15 25.96
N MET A 91 -7.36 -18.06 25.95
CA MET A 91 -8.82 -18.12 26.02
C MET A 91 -9.51 -18.27 24.66
N ILE A 92 -8.80 -18.03 23.56
CA ILE A 92 -9.41 -18.04 22.22
C ILE A 92 -9.70 -19.47 21.76
N VAL A 93 -8.88 -20.43 22.17
CA VAL A 93 -9.06 -21.86 21.87
C VAL A 93 -10.40 -22.36 22.42
N ASP A 94 -10.74 -21.97 23.64
CA ASP A 94 -12.02 -22.33 24.28
C ASP A 94 -13.22 -21.71 23.54
N LEU A 95 -13.08 -20.48 23.04
CA LEU A 95 -14.09 -19.84 22.20
C LEU A 95 -14.31 -20.64 20.89
N PHE A 96 -13.22 -21.05 20.23
CA PHE A 96 -13.33 -21.83 19.00
C PHE A 96 -13.93 -23.21 19.25
N GLN A 97 -13.48 -23.91 20.29
CA GLN A 97 -14.01 -25.23 20.65
C GLN A 97 -15.50 -25.17 21.02
N SER A 98 -15.93 -24.14 21.75
CA SER A 98 -17.35 -23.95 22.10
C SER A 98 -18.20 -23.59 20.88
N ALA A 99 -17.68 -22.74 19.97
CA ALA A 99 -18.34 -22.39 18.71
C ALA A 99 -18.47 -23.60 17.75
N ILE A 100 -17.45 -24.46 17.69
CA ILE A 100 -17.48 -25.70 16.87
C ILE A 100 -18.56 -26.65 17.37
N LYS A 101 -18.67 -26.81 18.71
CA LYS A 101 -19.70 -27.66 19.34
C LYS A 101 -21.11 -27.13 19.10
N THR A 102 -21.31 -25.81 19.13
CA THR A 102 -22.63 -25.18 18.91
C THR A 102 -23.07 -25.19 17.44
N ASN A 103 -22.14 -25.08 16.49
CA ASN A 103 -22.44 -25.11 15.05
C ASN A 103 -22.44 -26.52 14.42
N GLN A 104 -22.37 -27.60 15.21
CA GLN A 104 -22.37 -29.00 14.74
C GLN A 104 -21.34 -29.30 13.63
N MET A 105 -20.22 -28.58 13.59
CA MET A 105 -19.19 -28.82 12.61
C MET A 105 -18.21 -29.88 13.16
N ASN A 106 -18.15 -31.06 12.53
CA ASN A 106 -17.17 -32.10 12.86
C ASN A 106 -15.76 -31.73 12.35
N ILE A 107 -15.22 -30.60 12.81
CA ILE A 107 -13.90 -30.11 12.42
C ILE A 107 -12.92 -30.41 13.55
N LYS A 108 -11.99 -31.34 13.31
CA LYS A 108 -10.92 -31.68 14.25
C LYS A 108 -9.81 -30.63 14.29
N GLN A 109 -9.63 -29.88 13.20
CA GLN A 109 -8.62 -28.83 13.07
C GLN A 109 -9.12 -27.72 12.13
N ILE A 110 -9.05 -26.47 12.57
CA ILE A 110 -9.34 -25.30 11.75
C ILE A 110 -8.15 -25.09 10.79
N ALA A 111 -8.33 -25.45 9.53
CA ALA A 111 -7.30 -25.32 8.49
C ALA A 111 -7.49 -24.11 7.57
N LYS A 112 -8.67 -23.46 7.62
CA LYS A 112 -9.03 -22.34 6.74
C LYS A 112 -9.30 -21.07 7.54
N ILE A 113 -8.74 -19.94 7.08
CA ILE A 113 -9.05 -18.61 7.60
C ILE A 113 -10.55 -18.28 7.46
N SER A 114 -11.23 -18.79 6.43
CA SER A 114 -12.67 -18.55 6.22
C SER A 114 -13.50 -19.07 7.39
N THR A 115 -13.17 -20.25 7.91
CA THR A 115 -13.84 -20.86 9.07
C THR A 115 -13.61 -20.04 10.34
N VAL A 116 -12.40 -19.49 10.51
CA VAL A 116 -12.11 -18.55 11.61
C VAL A 116 -13.01 -17.32 11.52
N CYS A 117 -13.16 -16.76 10.32
CA CYS A 117 -13.99 -15.58 10.09
C CYS A 117 -15.49 -15.87 10.33
N GLU A 118 -15.99 -17.03 9.90
CA GLU A 118 -17.37 -17.46 10.14
C GLU A 118 -17.68 -17.58 11.63
N ILE A 119 -16.79 -18.21 12.40
CA ILE A 119 -16.93 -18.34 13.85
C ILE A 119 -16.94 -16.96 14.52
N PHE A 120 -15.97 -16.11 14.19
CA PHE A 120 -15.96 -14.74 14.71
C PHE A 120 -17.20 -13.94 14.32
N ASN A 121 -17.78 -14.17 13.14
CA ASN A 121 -19.01 -13.50 12.71
C ASN A 121 -20.27 -14.01 13.42
N SER A 122 -20.32 -15.29 13.78
CA SER A 122 -21.43 -15.86 14.56
C SER A 122 -21.46 -15.42 16.03
N CYS A 123 -20.33 -14.97 16.59
CA CYS A 123 -20.22 -14.59 17.99
C CYS A 123 -19.85 -13.11 18.14
N GLU A 124 -20.86 -12.24 18.28
CA GLU A 124 -20.62 -10.80 18.46
C GLU A 124 -19.85 -10.49 19.76
N VAL A 125 -20.17 -11.21 20.84
CA VAL A 125 -19.46 -11.08 22.13
C VAL A 125 -17.98 -11.47 22.00
N GLY A 126 -17.68 -12.45 21.15
CA GLY A 126 -16.31 -12.86 20.83
C GLY A 126 -15.51 -11.75 20.13
N LYS A 127 -16.14 -10.95 19.25
CA LYS A 127 -15.46 -9.81 18.61
C LYS A 127 -15.05 -8.73 19.62
N GLU A 128 -15.88 -8.50 20.63
CA GLU A 128 -15.61 -7.51 21.66
C GLU A 128 -14.59 -8.00 22.71
N MET A 129 -14.68 -9.25 23.12
CA MET A 129 -13.70 -9.87 24.01
C MET A 129 -12.32 -9.97 23.36
N PHE A 130 -12.26 -10.34 22.08
CA PHE A 130 -11.03 -10.61 21.34
C PHE A 130 -10.73 -9.54 20.27
N LYS A 131 -10.88 -8.25 20.62
CA LYS A 131 -10.61 -7.11 19.71
C LYS A 131 -9.22 -7.17 19.05
N GLY A 132 -8.19 -7.67 19.75
CA GLY A 132 -6.83 -7.83 19.20
C GLY A 132 -6.76 -8.84 18.06
N TYR A 133 -7.36 -10.02 18.24
CA TYR A 133 -7.46 -11.05 17.20
C TYR A 133 -8.33 -10.61 16.04
N HIS A 134 -9.45 -9.95 16.31
CA HIS A 134 -10.31 -9.39 15.26
C HIS A 134 -9.57 -8.35 14.41
N LYS A 135 -8.75 -7.49 15.04
CA LYS A 135 -7.92 -6.50 14.34
C LYS A 135 -6.85 -7.20 13.50
N LEU A 136 -6.23 -8.25 14.01
CA LEU A 136 -5.23 -9.05 13.29
C LEU A 136 -5.83 -9.77 12.07
N ILE A 137 -7.00 -10.39 12.21
CA ILE A 137 -7.72 -11.04 11.10
C ILE A 137 -8.09 -10.02 10.03
N LYS A 138 -8.60 -8.84 10.44
CA LYS A 138 -8.88 -7.74 9.50
C LYS A 138 -7.62 -7.28 8.79
N LEU A 139 -6.52 -7.10 9.51
CA LEU A 139 -5.25 -6.69 8.93
C LEU A 139 -4.81 -7.70 7.86
N TYR A 140 -4.82 -9.00 8.21
CA TYR A 140 -4.51 -10.06 7.26
C TYR A 140 -5.39 -10.02 6.00
N LEU A 141 -6.70 -9.85 6.14
CA LEU A 141 -7.63 -9.76 5.01
C LEU A 141 -7.44 -8.49 4.17
N THR A 142 -6.88 -7.42 4.74
CA THR A 142 -6.57 -6.18 4.02
C THR A 142 -5.22 -6.19 3.32
N ILE A 143 -4.31 -7.10 3.69
CA ILE A 143 -3.04 -7.26 2.98
C ILE A 143 -3.36 -7.80 1.58
N PRO A 144 -2.97 -7.07 0.51
CA PRO A 144 -3.14 -7.59 -0.84
C PRO A 144 -2.17 -8.76 -1.04
N VAL A 145 -2.68 -10.00 -0.93
CA VAL A 145 -1.92 -11.22 -1.24
C VAL A 145 -1.62 -11.29 -2.75
N THR A 146 -2.35 -10.54 -3.58
CA THR A 146 -2.16 -10.51 -5.03
C THR A 146 -1.36 -9.30 -5.47
N THR A 147 -0.37 -9.53 -6.34
CA THR A 147 0.49 -8.50 -6.95
C THR A 147 -0.25 -7.60 -7.94
N ALA A 148 -1.48 -7.93 -8.33
CA ALA A 148 -2.21 -7.25 -9.41
C ALA A 148 -2.39 -5.73 -9.19
N THR A 149 -2.59 -5.30 -7.94
CA THR A 149 -2.68 -3.86 -7.62
C THR A 149 -1.33 -3.18 -7.75
N ALA A 150 -0.25 -3.81 -7.25
CA ALA A 150 1.12 -3.34 -7.41
C ALA A 150 1.52 -3.28 -8.90
N GLU A 151 1.24 -4.31 -9.67
CA GLU A 151 1.48 -4.39 -11.12
C GLU A 151 0.75 -3.28 -11.88
N ARG A 152 -0.51 -3.01 -11.52
CA ARG A 152 -1.27 -1.87 -12.10
C ARG A 152 -0.58 -0.55 -11.77
N THR A 153 -0.12 -0.35 -10.53
CA THR A 153 0.62 0.86 -10.16
C THR A 153 1.98 0.97 -10.86
N PHE A 154 2.70 -0.13 -11.09
CA PHE A 154 3.96 -0.11 -11.84
C PHE A 154 3.76 0.10 -13.33
N SER A 155 2.72 -0.49 -13.93
CA SER A 155 2.36 -0.25 -15.32
C SER A 155 2.03 1.23 -15.54
N THR A 156 1.24 1.82 -14.64
CA THR A 156 0.94 3.25 -14.69
C THR A 156 2.17 4.11 -14.40
N LEU A 157 3.05 3.69 -13.49
CA LEU A 157 4.34 4.33 -13.24
C LEU A 157 5.23 4.34 -14.49
N ASN A 158 5.31 3.22 -15.22
CA ASN A 158 6.07 3.10 -16.46
C ASN A 158 5.51 4.02 -17.56
N ARG A 159 4.20 4.23 -17.61
CA ARG A 159 3.55 5.20 -18.50
C ARG A 159 3.86 6.65 -18.13
N LEU A 160 3.97 6.96 -16.84
CA LEU A 160 4.28 8.31 -16.35
C LEU A 160 5.79 8.64 -16.43
N LYS A 161 6.63 7.69 -16.04
CA LYS A 161 8.09 7.77 -15.98
C LYS A 161 8.71 7.04 -17.16
N THR A 162 8.53 7.62 -18.34
CA THR A 162 9.16 7.14 -19.58
C THR A 162 10.65 7.52 -19.66
N ALA A 163 11.44 6.81 -20.47
CA ALA A 163 12.87 7.09 -20.68
C ALA A 163 13.17 8.55 -21.07
N ILE A 164 12.27 9.19 -21.84
CA ILE A 164 12.39 10.59 -22.29
C ILE A 164 12.09 11.60 -21.15
N ARG A 165 11.39 11.18 -20.10
CA ARG A 165 11.01 11.99 -18.92
C ARG A 165 11.80 11.59 -17.65
N SER A 166 13.00 11.07 -17.83
CA SER A 166 13.88 10.57 -16.77
C SER A 166 14.43 11.66 -15.83
N THR A 167 14.30 12.95 -16.18
CA THR A 167 14.68 14.10 -15.33
C THR A 167 13.62 14.51 -14.30
N MET A 168 12.49 13.80 -14.20
CA MET A 168 11.41 14.19 -13.28
C MET A 168 11.81 13.97 -11.81
N THR A 169 11.63 14.99 -10.97
CA THR A 169 11.86 14.88 -9.53
C THR A 169 10.86 13.93 -8.87
N GLN A 170 11.25 13.31 -7.76
CA GLN A 170 10.36 12.40 -7.02
C GLN A 170 9.09 13.10 -6.51
N SER A 171 9.19 14.36 -6.10
CA SER A 171 8.03 15.17 -5.69
C SER A 171 7.03 15.32 -6.84
N ARG A 172 7.50 15.72 -8.03
CA ARG A 172 6.65 15.86 -9.21
C ARG A 172 6.04 14.53 -9.63
N LEU A 173 6.81 13.43 -9.57
CA LEU A 173 6.30 12.09 -9.85
C LEU A 173 5.14 11.70 -8.94
N LYS A 174 5.32 11.87 -7.62
CA LYS A 174 4.29 11.58 -6.62
C LYS A 174 3.02 12.41 -6.89
N HIS A 175 3.17 13.71 -7.15
CA HIS A 175 2.03 14.58 -7.46
C HIS A 175 1.29 14.21 -8.76
N CYS A 176 1.96 13.62 -9.75
CA CYS A 176 1.28 13.12 -10.95
C CYS A 176 0.67 11.72 -10.77
N LEU A 177 1.32 10.85 -9.99
CA LEU A 177 0.90 9.47 -9.78
C LEU A 177 -0.34 9.37 -8.89
N LEU A 178 -0.42 10.18 -7.82
CA LEU A 178 -1.53 10.15 -6.87
C LEU A 178 -2.91 10.37 -7.53
N PRO A 179 -3.13 11.43 -8.35
CA PRO A 179 -4.36 11.60 -9.12
C PRO A 179 -4.70 10.42 -10.03
N HIS A 180 -3.67 9.75 -10.57
CA HIS A 180 -3.87 8.64 -11.51
C HIS A 180 -4.31 7.36 -10.81
N ILE A 181 -3.72 7.04 -9.65
CA ILE A 181 -4.09 5.89 -8.83
C ILE A 181 -5.46 6.11 -8.19
N TYR A 182 -5.71 7.30 -7.64
CA TYR A 182 -6.92 7.63 -6.91
C TYR A 182 -7.94 8.37 -7.77
N LYS A 183 -8.03 8.04 -9.06
CA LYS A 183 -8.92 8.72 -10.01
C LYS A 183 -10.37 8.73 -9.52
N GLU A 184 -10.88 7.60 -9.03
CA GLU A 184 -12.26 7.50 -8.52
C GLU A 184 -12.54 8.42 -7.33
N LYS A 185 -11.54 8.69 -6.50
CA LYS A 185 -11.67 9.65 -5.39
C LYS A 185 -11.58 11.08 -5.91
N LEU A 186 -10.73 11.34 -6.89
CA LEU A 186 -10.59 12.65 -7.52
C LEU A 186 -11.86 13.05 -8.29
N ASP A 187 -12.51 12.10 -8.97
CA ASP A 187 -13.75 12.32 -9.72
C ASP A 187 -14.91 12.77 -8.80
N LYS A 188 -14.83 12.49 -7.48
CA LYS A 188 -15.80 12.95 -6.48
C LYS A 188 -15.53 14.37 -5.96
N ILE A 189 -14.36 14.92 -6.22
CA ILE A 189 -13.97 16.25 -5.75
C ILE A 189 -14.42 17.28 -6.78
N ASP A 190 -15.16 18.30 -6.33
CA ASP A 190 -15.58 19.39 -7.20
C ASP A 190 -14.36 20.20 -7.69
N PRO A 191 -14.10 20.27 -9.02
CA PRO A 191 -12.98 21.02 -9.56
C PRO A 191 -13.03 22.51 -9.19
N ARG A 192 -14.22 23.09 -8.94
CA ARG A 192 -14.35 24.50 -8.54
C ARG A 192 -13.70 24.77 -7.19
N GLN A 193 -13.80 23.83 -6.25
CA GLN A 193 -13.15 23.94 -4.94
C GLN A 193 -11.62 23.90 -5.06
N ILE A 194 -11.10 23.08 -5.98
CA ILE A 194 -9.66 22.99 -6.25
C ILE A 194 -9.16 24.32 -6.83
N VAL A 195 -9.88 24.87 -7.81
CA VAL A 195 -9.56 26.15 -8.45
C VAL A 195 -9.60 27.30 -7.43
N SER A 196 -10.61 27.34 -6.56
CA SER A 196 -10.70 28.31 -5.47
C SER A 196 -9.51 28.25 -4.52
N LYS A 197 -9.15 27.05 -4.03
CA LYS A 197 -7.95 26.87 -3.19
C LYS A 197 -6.66 27.27 -3.91
N PHE A 198 -6.55 26.97 -5.20
CA PHE A 198 -5.37 27.31 -6.00
C PHE A 198 -5.20 28.83 -6.19
N ILE A 199 -6.32 29.53 -6.38
CA ILE A 199 -6.37 30.99 -6.53
C ILE A 199 -6.10 31.69 -5.20
N SER A 200 -6.71 31.23 -4.10
CA SER A 200 -6.50 31.81 -2.76
C SER A 200 -5.10 31.57 -2.21
N SER A 201 -4.36 30.61 -2.75
CA SER A 201 -2.99 30.30 -2.30
C SER A 201 -1.95 31.35 -2.73
N ASN A 202 -2.28 32.29 -3.62
CA ASN A 202 -1.35 33.31 -4.09
C ASN A 202 -2.08 34.60 -4.47
N GLU A 203 -1.72 35.71 -3.84
CA GLU A 203 -2.34 37.02 -4.07
C GLU A 203 -2.33 37.45 -5.55
N LYS A 204 -1.26 37.12 -6.29
CA LYS A 204 -1.20 37.40 -7.74
C LYS A 204 -2.25 36.60 -8.49
N ARG A 205 -2.46 35.33 -8.12
CA ARG A 205 -3.49 34.48 -8.77
C ARG A 205 -4.89 34.98 -8.43
N GLN A 206 -5.11 35.44 -7.21
CA GLN A 206 -6.37 36.06 -6.83
C GLN A 206 -6.69 37.31 -7.63
N HIS A 207 -5.70 38.18 -7.86
CA HIS A 207 -5.89 39.36 -8.70
C HIS A 207 -6.22 39.01 -10.16
N PHE A 208 -5.58 38.00 -10.74
CA PHE A 208 -5.79 37.62 -12.15
C PHE A 208 -7.01 36.72 -12.38
N PHE A 209 -7.31 35.78 -11.47
CA PHE A 209 -8.31 34.74 -11.66
C PHE A 209 -9.50 34.85 -10.69
N GLY A 210 -9.51 35.81 -9.76
CA GLY A 210 -10.55 35.98 -8.75
C GLY A 210 -11.95 36.28 -9.30
N LEU A 211 -12.05 36.70 -10.56
CA LEU A 211 -13.31 36.92 -11.28
C LEU A 211 -13.91 35.65 -11.91
N ILE A 212 -13.16 34.54 -11.93
CA ILE A 212 -13.52 33.31 -12.65
C ILE A 212 -14.26 32.29 -11.74
N LEU A 213 -14.38 32.59 -10.44
CA LEU A 213 -15.10 31.79 -9.46
C LEU A 213 -16.40 32.47 -9.04
#